data_AF-A0A7V8WAD0-F1
#
_entry.id   AF-A0A7V8WAD0-F1
#
_cell.length_a   1.000
_cell.length_b   1.000
_cell.length_c   1.000
_cell.angle_alpha   90.00
_cell.angle_beta   90.00
_cell.angle_gamma   90.00
#
_symmetry.space_group_name_H-M   'P 1'
#
loop_
_entity.id
_entity.type
_entity.pdbx_description
1 polymer ?
#
loop_
_entity_poly.entity_id
_entity_poly.type
_entity_poly.pdbx_seq_one_letter_code
_entity_poly.pdbx_strand_id
1 'polypeptide(L)' 'LHGAHVFVGLTLLLFATIRAFRGHFSTKQHRGVEVPGIYWHFVDVMWIFVYATIYVL' A
#
# COMPACT_ATOMS: atom_id res chain seq x y z
N LEU A 1 -4.30 -15.71 -2.12
CA LEU A 1 -4.90 -14.45 -1.60
C LEU A 1 -3.87 -13.32 -1.46
N HIS A 2 -2.64 -13.57 -0.95
CA HIS A 2 -1.61 -12.52 -0.81
C HIS A 2 -1.35 -11.72 -2.09
N GLY A 3 -1.10 -12.37 -3.23
CA GLY A 3 -0.92 -11.68 -4.52
C GLY A 3 -2.11 -10.80 -4.94
N ALA A 4 -3.34 -11.13 -4.52
CA ALA A 4 -4.51 -10.27 -4.76
C ALA A 4 -4.45 -9.00 -3.91
N HIS A 5 -4.05 -9.09 -2.64
CA HIS A 5 -3.82 -7.91 -1.79
C HIS A 5 -2.70 -7.02 -2.34
N VAL A 6 -1.60 -7.61 -2.82
CA VAL A 6 -0.51 -6.88 -3.47
C VAL A 6 -1.01 -6.14 -4.72
N PHE A 7 -1.79 -6.81 -5.57
CA PHE A 7 -2.36 -6.18 -6.77
C PHE A 7 -3.31 -5.02 -6.44
N VAL A 8 -4.17 -5.18 -5.43
CA VAL A 8 -5.04 -4.10 -4.94
C VAL A 8 -4.21 -2.94 -4.40
N GLY A 9 -3.18 -3.22 -3.61
CA GLY A 9 -2.27 -2.23 -3.07
C GLY A 9 -1.57 -1.42 -4.17
N LEU A 10 -1.08 -2.09 -5.22
CA LEU A 10 -0.42 -1.45 -6.36
C LEU A 10 -1.38 -0.53 -7.09
N THR A 11 -2.63 -0.98 -7.28
CA THR A 11 -3.68 -0.18 -7.91
C THR A 11 -3.99 1.07 -7.08
N LEU A 12 -4.14 0.95 -5.75
CA LEU A 12 -4.39 2.08 -4.85
C LEU A 12 -3.24 3.10 -4.87
N LEU A 13 -2.00 2.62 -4.81
CA LEU A 13 -0.81 3.47 -4.87
C LEU A 13 -0.66 4.14 -6.24
N LEU A 14 -0.98 3.45 -7.34
CA LEU A 14 -0.96 4.01 -8.68
C LEU A 14 -1.97 5.17 -8.79
N PHE A 15 -3.21 4.98 -8.33
CA PHE A 15 -4.22 6.04 -8.32
C PHE A 15 -3.80 7.21 -7.42
N ALA A 16 -3.25 6.93 -6.23
CA ALA A 16 -2.71 7.97 -5.36
C ALA A 16 -1.60 8.76 -6.07
N THR A 17 -0.67 8.07 -6.73
CA THR A 17 0.44 8.67 -7.49
C THR A 17 -0.07 9.57 -8.62
N ILE A 18 -1.01 9.09 -9.44
CA ILE A 18 -1.62 9.90 -10.51
C ILE A 18 -2.28 11.16 -9.95
N ARG A 19 -3.02 11.05 -8.84
CA ARG A 19 -3.64 12.22 -8.18
C ARG A 19 -2.62 13.18 -7.58
N ALA A 20 -1.49 12.67 -7.09
CA ALA A 20 -0.40 13.50 -6.58
C ALA A 20 0.20 14.36 -7.69
N PHE A 21 0.51 13.77 -8.84
CA PHE A 21 1.02 14.52 -10.00
C PHE A 21 0.03 15.56 -10.55
N ARG A 22 -1.28 15.34 -10.35
CA ARG A 22 -2.33 16.30 -10.71
C ARG A 22 -2.56 17.40 -9.66
N GLY A 23 -1.78 17.43 -8.58
CA GLY A 23 -1.86 18.46 -7.54
C GLY A 23 -3.08 18.34 -6.62
N HIS A 24 -3.72 17.16 -6.56
CA HIS A 24 -4.93 16.97 -5.72
C HIS A 24 -4.65 16.86 -4.22
N PHE A 25 -3.38 16.93 -3.79
CA PHE A 25 -3.00 16.83 -2.39
C PHE A 25 -2.35 18.12 -1.91
N SER A 26 -2.66 18.48 -0.67
CA SER A 26 -2.01 19.54 0.06
C SER A 26 -1.50 19.02 1.40
N THR A 27 -0.65 19.77 2.08
CA THR A 27 -0.13 19.42 3.41
C THR A 27 -1.23 19.27 4.47
N LYS A 28 -2.40 19.90 4.27
CA LYS A 28 -3.58 19.73 5.14
C LYS A 28 -4.52 18.62 4.69
N GLN A 29 -4.44 18.20 3.43
CA GLN A 29 -5.35 17.23 2.81
C GLN A 29 -4.56 16.21 1.96
N HIS A 30 -3.88 15.29 2.64
CA HIS A 30 -3.08 14.21 2.04
C HIS A 30 -3.59 12.80 2.41
N ARG A 31 -4.75 12.68 3.07
CA ARG A 31 -5.33 11.39 3.47
C ARG A 31 -5.46 10.40 2.30
N GLY A 32 -5.63 10.94 1.09
CA GLY A 32 -5.68 10.19 -0.15
C GLY A 32 -4.38 9.50 -0.58
N VAL A 33 -3.26 9.78 0.09
CA VAL A 33 -1.98 9.06 -0.02
C VAL A 33 -1.73 8.23 1.24
N GLU A 34 -2.05 8.78 2.40
CA GLU A 34 -1.85 8.15 3.71
C GLU A 34 -2.58 6.81 3.85
N VAL A 35 -3.86 6.75 3.47
CA VAL A 35 -4.66 5.52 3.58
C VAL A 35 -4.12 4.40 2.68
N PRO A 36 -3.83 4.62 1.37
CA PRO A 36 -3.11 3.65 0.56
C PRO A 36 -1.75 3.23 1.12
N GLY A 37 -1.00 4.17 1.71
CA GLY A 37 0.30 3.89 2.34
C GLY A 37 0.17 2.95 3.54
N ILE A 38 -0.77 3.21 4.45
CA ILE A 38 -1.05 2.35 5.60
C ILE A 38 -1.47 0.95 5.14
N TYR A 39 -2.32 0.86 4.11
CA TYR A 39 -2.70 -0.43 3.53
C TYR A 39 -1.48 -1.20 2.99
N TRP A 40 -0.58 -0.52 2.28
CA TRP A 40 0.62 -1.14 1.74
C TRP A 40 1.54 -1.68 2.83
N HIS A 41 1.79 -0.88 3.87
CA HIS A 41 2.60 -1.31 5.02
C HIS A 41 1.98 -2.49 5.77
N PHE A 42 0.66 -2.53 5.91
CA PHE A 42 0.00 -3.69 6.51
C PHE A 42 0.26 -4.97 5.70
N VAL A 43 0.13 -4.90 4.37
CA VAL A 43 0.38 -6.05 3.49
C VAL A 43 1.84 -6.51 3.58
N ASP A 44 2.80 -5.57 3.63
CA ASP A 44 4.23 -5.86 3.75
C ASP A 44 4.58 -6.55 5.07
N VAL A 45 4.11 -6.02 6.20
CA VAL A 45 4.35 -6.63 7.51
C VAL A 45 3.77 -8.04 7.58
N MET A 46 2.54 -8.26 7.10
CA MET A 46 1.94 -9.59 7.05
C MET A 46 2.74 -10.55 6.15
N TRP A 47 3.32 -10.04 5.06
CA TRP A 47 4.19 -10.85 4.21
C TRP A 47 5.47 -11.29 4.93
N ILE A 48 6.10 -10.40 5.69
CA ILE A 48 7.29 -10.74 6.49
C ILE A 48 6.97 -11.88 7.46
N PHE A 49 5.84 -11.82 8.17
CA PHE A 49 5.42 -12.89 9.08
C PHE A 49 5.20 -14.22 8.36
N VAL A 50 4.49 -14.21 7.23
CA VAL A 50 4.25 -15.43 6.43
C VAL A 50 5.56 -15.99 5.89
N TYR A 51 6.43 -15.14 5.34
CA TYR A 51 7.71 -15.55 4.80
C TYR A 51 8.58 -16.20 5.87
N ALA A 52 8.74 -15.54 7.02
CA ALA A 52 9.51 -16.05 8.14
C ALA A 52 8.97 -17.40 8.64
N THR A 53 7.66 -17.54 8.78
CA THR A 53 7.05 -18.75 9.39
C THR A 53 6.93 -19.93 8.44
N ILE A 54 6.74 -19.69 7.13
CA ILE A 54 6.47 -20.77 6.16
C ILE A 54 7.71 -21.17 5.37
N TYR A 55 8.65 -20.23 5.14
CA TYR A 55 9.80 -20.46 4.28
C TYR A 55 11.13 -20.48 5.03
N VAL A 56 11.24 -19.84 6.19
CA VAL A 56 12.51 -19.73 6.94
C VAL A 56 12.55 -20.64 8.17
N LEU A 57 11.50 -20.63 9.00
CA LEU A 57 11.32 -21.52 10.15
C LEU A 57 10.77 -22.88 9.72
#